data_AF-A0A7X6WF95-F1
#
_entry.id   AF-A0A7X6WF95-F1
#
_cell.length_a   1.000
_cell.length_b   1.000
_cell.length_c   1.000
_cell.angle_alpha   90.00
_cell.angle_beta   90.00
_cell.angle_gamma   90.00
#
_symmetry.space_group_name_H-M   'P 1'
#
loop_
_entity.id
_entity.type
_entity.pdbx_description
1 polymer ?
#
loop_
_entity_poly.entity_id
_entity_poly.type
_entity_poly.pdbx_seq_one_letter_code
_entity_poly.pdbx_strand_id
1 'polypeptide(L)' 'MKHILLVGTELQGIDLSSSDIEGIVVRLENLKGVIVHSDQLVYFAGFLGIKIKK' A
#
# COMPACT_ATOMS: atom_id res chain seq x y z
N MET A 1 0.01 -0.26 -17.58
CA MET A 1 -0.04 -0.34 -16.11
C MET A 1 0.91 -1.42 -15.67
N LYS A 2 1.89 -1.09 -14.83
CA LYS A 2 2.80 -2.08 -14.25
C LYS A 2 2.25 -2.49 -12.89
N HIS A 3 1.84 -3.75 -12.76
CA HIS A 3 1.44 -4.30 -11.47
C HIS A 3 2.63 -5.03 -10.84
N ILE A 4 2.95 -4.69 -9.59
CA ILE A 4 3.96 -5.41 -8.82
C ILE A 4 3.23 -6.46 -7.97
N LEU A 5 3.63 -7.72 -8.13
CA LEU A 5 3.14 -8.83 -7.32
C LEU A 5 4.08 -9.02 -6.12
N LEU A 6 3.62 -8.71 -4.92
CA LEU A 6 4.39 -8.85 -3.68
C LEU A 6 3.78 -9.87 -2.72
N VAL A 7 2.97 -10.79 -3.25
CA VAL A 7 2.38 -11.89 -2.48
C VAL A 7 3.51 -12.77 -1.94
N GLY A 8 3.60 -12.87 -0.61
CA GLY A 8 4.66 -13.62 0.07
C GLY A 8 5.91 -12.80 0.42
N THR A 9 5.99 -11.53 0.03
CA THR A 9 7.05 -10.62 0.50
C THR A 9 6.61 -9.97 1.82
N GLU A 10 7.45 -10.06 2.85
CA GLU A 10 7.25 -9.29 4.09
C GLU A 10 7.56 -7.82 3.82
N LEU A 11 6.56 -6.95 3.95
CA LEU A 11 6.72 -5.50 3.80
C LEU A 11 6.70 -4.78 5.14
N GLN A 12 6.71 -5.51 6.25
CA GLN A 12 6.59 -4.93 7.58
C GLN A 12 7.70 -3.90 7.82
N GLY A 13 7.32 -2.65 8.12
CA GLY A 13 8.27 -1.56 8.40
C GLY A 13 8.98 -0.98 7.18
N ILE A 14 8.67 -1.41 5.95
CA ILE A 14 9.27 -0.84 4.74
C ILE A 14 8.74 0.58 4.51
N ASP A 15 9.64 1.47 4.10
CA ASP A 15 9.29 2.80 3.63
C ASP A 15 9.01 2.81 2.13
N LEU A 16 7.75 3.10 1.78
CA LEU A 16 7.27 3.24 0.41
C LEU A 16 6.89 4.70 0.07
N SER A 17 7.21 5.66 0.94
CA SER A 17 6.78 7.06 0.81
C SER A 17 7.32 7.76 -0.44
N SER A 18 8.45 7.30 -0.98
CA SER A 18 9.01 7.79 -2.25
C SER A 18 8.66 6.92 -3.46
N SER A 19 7.96 5.81 -3.26
CA SER A 19 7.66 4.86 -4.34
C SER A 19 6.45 5.30 -5.15
N ASP A 20 6.58 5.23 -6.46
CA ASP A 20 5.43 5.38 -7.36
C ASP A 20 4.72 4.03 -7.50
N ILE A 21 3.51 3.93 -6.94
CA ILE A 21 2.73 2.69 -6.85
C ILE A 21 1.44 2.86 -7.63
N GLU A 22 1.43 2.36 -8.86
CA GLU A 22 0.20 2.26 -9.68
C GLU A 22 -0.67 1.05 -9.30
N GLY A 23 -0.06 0.01 -8.72
CA GLY A 23 -0.70 -1.28 -8.51
C GLY A 23 0.14 -2.26 -7.69
N ILE A 24 -0.37 -2.70 -6.54
CA ILE A 24 0.24 -3.72 -5.67
C ILE A 24 -0.79 -4.80 -5.33
N VAL A 25 -0.34 -6.06 -5.36
CA VAL A 25 -1.08 -7.17 -4.76
C VAL A 25 -0.28 -7.66 -3.55
N VAL A 26 -0.89 -7.53 -2.37
CA VAL A 26 -0.28 -7.78 -1.07
C VAL A 26 -1.35 -8.27 -0.10
N ARG A 27 -0.95 -9.02 0.93
CA ARG A 27 -1.85 -9.37 2.03
C ARG A 27 -1.79 -8.31 3.12
N LEU A 28 -2.93 -7.96 3.73
CA LEU A 28 -3.02 -6.84 4.68
C LEU A 28 -2.06 -7.01 5.87
N GLU A 29 -1.83 -8.24 6.33
CA GLU A 29 -0.90 -8.54 7.42
C GLU A 29 0.55 -8.13 7.11
N ASN A 30 0.95 -8.14 5.83
CA ASN A 30 2.29 -7.75 5.41
C ASN A 30 2.46 -6.23 5.36
N LEU A 31 1.38 -5.45 5.45
CA LEU A 31 1.43 -3.98 5.44
C LEU A 31 1.63 -3.35 6.82
N LYS A 32 1.73 -4.17 7.87
CA LYS A 32 1.87 -3.67 9.24
C LYS A 32 3.10 -2.76 9.36
N GLY A 33 2.90 -1.52 9.78
CA GLY A 33 4.01 -0.57 9.99
C GLY A 33 4.71 -0.07 8.72
N VAL A 34 4.17 -0.36 7.52
CA VAL A 34 4.64 0.28 6.28
C VAL A 34 4.50 1.79 6.41
N ILE A 35 5.53 2.51 5.96
CA ILE A 35 5.54 3.98 5.92
C ILE A 35 5.13 4.42 4.52
N VAL A 36 4.18 5.34 4.44
CA VAL A 36 3.63 5.87 3.18
C VAL A 36 3.51 7.39 3.27
N HIS A 37 3.53 8.07 2.13
CA HIS A 37 3.18 9.48 2.05
C HIS A 37 1.65 9.66 2.25
N SER A 38 1.22 10.83 2.73
CA SER A 38 -0.21 11.12 2.95
C SER A 38 -1.06 10.95 1.70
N ASP A 39 -0.47 11.24 0.53
CA ASP A 39 -1.18 11.16 -0.75
C ASP A 39 -1.45 9.71 -1.17
N GLN A 40 -0.64 8.76 -0.70
CA GLN A 40 -0.83 7.33 -0.93
C GLN A 40 -1.94 6.75 -0.02
N LEU A 41 -2.39 7.46 1.02
CA LEU A 41 -3.39 6.94 1.97
C LEU A 41 -4.70 6.53 1.30
N VAL A 42 -5.16 7.28 0.30
CA VAL A 42 -6.40 6.96 -0.44
C VAL A 42 -6.29 5.59 -1.11
N TYR A 43 -5.12 5.30 -1.68
CA TYR A 43 -4.85 4.04 -2.35
C TYR A 43 -4.89 2.87 -1.36
N PHE A 44 -4.19 2.98 -0.22
CA PHE A 44 -4.16 1.95 0.81
C PHE A 44 -5.51 1.78 1.54
N ALA A 45 -6.25 2.87 1.78
CA ALA A 45 -7.60 2.82 2.36
C ALA A 45 -8.57 2.01 1.48
N GLY A 46 -8.36 2.02 0.17
CA GLY A 46 -9.10 1.20 -0.79
C GLY A 46 -9.00 -0.31 -0.51
N PHE A 47 -7.89 -0.81 0.04
CA PHE A 47 -7.74 -2.22 0.41
C PHE A 47 -8.67 -2.66 1.53
N LEU A 48 -9.07 -1.71 2.37
CA LEU A 48 -10.01 -1.94 3.47
C LEU A 48 -11.47 -1.63 3.06
N GLY A 49 -11.70 -1.26 1.78
CA GLY A 49 -13.01 -0.82 1.31
C GLY A 49 -13.45 0.53 1.89
N ILE A 50 -12.52 1.29 2.49
CA ILE A 50 -12.83 2.56 3.15
C ILE A 50 -12.90 3.67 2.10
N LYS A 51 -13.97 4.46 2.15
CA LYS A 51 -14.11 5.68 1.34
C LYS A 51 -13.71 6.89 2.18
N ILE A 52 -12.71 7.63 1.72
CA ILE A 52 -12.30 8.88 2.33
C ILE A 52 -13.16 10.01 1.75
N LYS A 53 -13.85 10.75 2.60
CA LYS A 53 -14.59 11.96 2.23
C LYS A 53 -13.74 13.18 2.60
N LYS A 54 -13.57 14.09 1.64
CA LYS A 54 -12.96 15.40 1.86
C LYS A 54 -13.96 16.37 2.47
#